data_AF-A0A969GC62-F1
#
_entry.id   AF-A0A969GC62-F1
#
_cell.length_a   1.000
_cell.length_b   1.000
_cell.length_c   1.000
_cell.angle_alpha   90.00
_cell.angle_beta   90.00
_cell.angle_gamma   90.00
#
_symmetry.space_group_name_H-M   'P 1'
#
loop_
_entity.id
_entity.type
_entity.pdbx_description
1 polymer ?
#
loop_
_entity_poly.entity_id
_entity_poly.type
_entity_poly.pdbx_seq_one_letter_code
_entity_poly.pdbx_strand_id
1 'polypeptide(L)'
;MQLNKLTIILVGLSTLWFALYPFLFIAVWLFMASGMIFGFASSQSETDAPFFMFPFFAIFPLHIFTILLQFVLMAFYLIHVIKNTKASETVRIILALGCFFMPFIAMPIYFYIYIWLETPPAWAFTTQNHYPILTSSKSPDEFSLGLFITTTPNDLAALTTEPIALHHHHL
;
A
#
# COMPACT_ATOMS: atom_id res chain seq x y z
N MET A 1 -14.83 -10.12 -0.53
CA MET A 1 -15.76 -10.78 0.40
C MET A 1 -16.44 -9.67 1.19
N GLN A 2 -17.77 -9.61 1.26
CA GLN A 2 -18.44 -8.59 2.09
C GLN A 2 -18.40 -9.07 3.55
N LEU A 3 -17.84 -8.27 4.45
CA LEU A 3 -17.79 -8.56 5.89
C LEU A 3 -18.97 -7.88 6.57
N ASN A 4 -19.48 -8.49 7.66
CA ASN A 4 -20.46 -7.84 8.50
C ASN A 4 -19.83 -6.61 9.18
N LYS A 5 -20.61 -5.54 9.38
CA LYS A 5 -20.19 -4.30 10.06
C LYS A 5 -19.55 -4.59 11.43
N LEU A 6 -20.12 -5.53 12.18
CA LEU A 6 -19.58 -5.93 13.49
C LEU A 6 -18.19 -6.56 13.35
N THR A 7 -17.99 -7.43 12.36
CA THR A 7 -16.68 -8.05 12.08
C THR A 7 -15.64 -7.00 11.70
N ILE A 8 -16.02 -6.00 10.89
CA ILE A 8 -15.14 -4.89 10.51
C ILE A 8 -14.67 -4.13 11.75
N ILE A 9 -15.59 -3.81 12.67
CA ILE A 9 -15.27 -3.10 13.92
C ILE A 9 -14.35 -3.94 14.81
N LEU A 10 -14.65 -5.23 15.01
CA LEU A 10 -13.82 -6.11 15.84
C LEU A 10 -12.41 -6.26 15.29
N VAL A 11 -12.27 -6.46 13.98
CA VAL A 11 -10.97 -6.55 13.32
C VAL A 11 -10.23 -5.21 13.43
N GLY A 12 -10.92 -4.09 13.21
CA GLY A 12 -10.33 -2.75 13.33
C GLY A 12 -9.79 -2.46 14.73
N LEU A 13 -10.57 -2.75 15.77
CA LEU A 13 -10.14 -2.60 17.16
C LEU A 13 -8.97 -3.52 17.50
N SER A 14 -9.00 -4.76 17.03
CA SER A 14 -7.91 -5.73 17.25
C SER A 14 -6.61 -5.27 16.57
N THR A 15 -6.69 -4.77 15.34
CA THR A 15 -5.55 -4.22 14.59
C THR A 15 -5.03 -2.95 15.23
N LEU A 16 -5.91 -2.07 15.71
CA LEU A 16 -5.53 -0.86 16.44
C LEU A 16 -4.82 -1.21 17.76
N TRP A 17 -5.35 -2.16 18.54
CA TRP A 17 -4.71 -2.67 19.75
C TRP A 17 -3.31 -3.20 19.44
N PHE A 18 -3.18 -4.06 18.43
CA PHE A 18 -1.89 -4.61 18.02
C PHE A 18 -0.89 -3.54 17.58
N ALA A 19 -1.34 -2.51 16.85
CA ALA A 19 -0.48 -1.40 16.42
C ALA A 19 -0.04 -0.49 17.58
N LEU A 20 -0.92 -0.28 18.57
CA LEU A 20 -0.63 0.56 19.75
C LEU A 20 0.18 -0.17 20.82
N TYR A 21 0.07 -1.49 20.89
CA TYR A 21 0.68 -2.31 21.94
C TYR A 21 2.19 -2.10 22.10
N PRO A 22 3.03 -2.06 21.05
CA PRO A 22 4.46 -1.82 21.20
C PRO A 22 4.79 -0.50 21.90
N PHE A 23 4.02 0.55 21.64
CA PHE A 23 4.22 1.87 22.26
C PHE A 23 3.84 1.84 23.74
N LEU A 24 2.71 1.20 24.07
CA LEU A 24 2.29 1.01 25.46
C LEU A 24 3.30 0.16 26.23
N PHE A 25 3.79 -0.92 25.61
CA PHE A 25 4.80 -1.80 26.20
C PHE A 25 6.10 -1.04 26.49
N ILE A 26 6.60 -0.26 25.53
CA ILE A 26 7.80 0.57 25.72
C ILE A 26 7.58 1.61 26.83
N ALA A 27 6.43 2.28 26.86
CA ALA A 27 6.13 3.28 27.88
C ALA A 27 6.11 2.67 29.30
N VAL A 28 5.44 1.53 29.46
CA VAL A 28 5.39 0.80 30.74
C VAL A 28 6.78 0.28 31.11
N TRP A 29 7.53 -0.25 30.16
CA TRP A 29 8.90 -0.72 30.39
C TRP A 29 9.84 0.41 30.82
N LEU A 30 9.78 1.58 30.16
CA LEU A 30 10.57 2.76 30.52
C LEU A 30 10.20 3.29 31.91
N PHE A 31 8.90 3.32 32.23
CA PHE A 31 8.42 3.68 33.56
C PHE A 31 9.01 2.74 34.63
N MET A 32 8.94 1.42 34.41
CA MET A 32 9.53 0.44 35.31
C MET A 32 11.06 0.56 35.40
N ALA A 33 11.75 0.69 34.27
CA ALA A 33 13.21 0.81 34.23
C ALA A 33 13.68 2.06 35.00
N SER A 34 12.96 3.18 34.88
CA SER A 34 13.25 4.38 35.66
C SER A 34 13.17 4.11 37.17
N GLY A 35 12.14 3.38 37.62
CA GLY A 35 11.96 3.00 39.02
C GLY A 35 13.12 2.15 39.55
N MET A 36 13.65 1.23 38.73
CA MET A 36 14.81 0.41 39.12
C MET A 36 16.08 1.28 39.29
N ILE A 37 16.33 2.19 38.35
CA ILE A 37 17.53 3.05 38.37
C ILE A 37 17.52 3.97 39.59
N PHE A 38 16.38 4.62 39.87
CA PHE A 38 16.25 5.50 41.04
C PHE A 38 16.24 4.72 42.37
N GLY A 39 15.66 3.52 42.39
CA GLY A 39 15.67 2.63 43.57
C GLY A 39 17.07 2.13 43.94
N PHE A 40 17.90 1.79 42.94
CA PHE A 40 19.27 1.36 43.19
C PHE A 40 20.16 2.50 43.72
N ALA A 41 19.92 3.72 43.26
CA ALA A 41 20.65 4.91 43.71
C ALA A 41 20.35 5.30 45.17
N SER A 42 19.21 4.89 45.73
CA SER A 42 18.76 5.32 47.05
C SER A 42 19.18 4.40 48.21
N SER A 43 19.91 3.30 47.96
CA SER A 43 20.41 2.36 48.99
C SER A 43 19.35 1.94 50.03
N GLN A 44 18.06 1.88 49.63
CA GLN A 44 17.00 1.46 50.54
C GLN A 44 17.05 -0.06 50.76
N SER A 45 16.83 -0.46 52.02
CA SER A 45 16.96 -1.81 52.55
C SER A 45 16.10 -2.84 51.83
N GLU A 46 16.57 -4.09 51.79
CA GLU A 46 16.14 -5.26 50.99
C GLU A 46 14.66 -5.72 51.09
N THR A 47 13.75 -4.95 51.67
CA THR A 47 12.41 -5.44 52.08
C THR A 47 11.27 -5.26 51.08
N ASP A 48 11.43 -4.52 49.96
CA ASP A 48 10.31 -4.18 49.05
C ASP A 48 10.33 -4.90 47.68
N ALA A 49 11.10 -5.97 47.54
CA ALA A 49 11.16 -6.80 46.32
C ALA A 49 9.79 -7.26 45.72
N PRO A 50 8.73 -7.57 46.52
CA PRO A 50 7.47 -8.07 45.97
C PRO A 50 6.72 -7.06 45.09
N PHE A 51 6.82 -5.76 45.40
CA PHE A 51 6.07 -4.73 44.69
C PHE A 51 6.62 -4.49 43.28
N PHE A 52 7.94 -4.66 43.10
CA PHE A 52 8.61 -4.44 41.83
C PHE A 52 8.33 -5.55 40.79
N MET A 53 8.08 -6.78 41.25
CA MET A 53 7.78 -7.91 40.36
C MET A 53 6.32 -7.97 39.92
N PHE A 54 5.41 -7.31 40.65
CA PHE A 54 3.97 -7.37 40.38
C PHE A 54 3.58 -6.94 38.94
N PRO A 55 4.09 -5.83 38.39
CA PRO A 55 3.75 -5.44 37.02
C PRO A 55 4.21 -6.47 35.98
N PHE A 56 5.33 -7.16 36.24
CA PHE A 56 5.82 -8.20 35.33
C PHE A 56 4.84 -9.37 35.22
N PHE A 57 4.30 -9.83 36.35
CA PHE A 57 3.28 -10.89 36.36
C PHE A 57 1.95 -10.46 35.75
N ALA A 58 1.58 -9.18 35.86
CA ALA A 58 0.37 -8.66 35.23
C ALA A 58 0.51 -8.47 33.71
N ILE A 59 1.67 -8.01 33.24
CA ILE A 59 1.95 -7.73 31.82
C ILE A 59 2.15 -9.03 31.04
N PHE A 60 2.71 -10.06 31.65
CA PHE A 60 3.07 -11.29 30.95
C PHE A 60 1.86 -11.99 30.29
N PRO A 61 0.73 -12.25 30.97
CA PRO A 61 -0.46 -12.81 30.32
C PRO A 61 -1.00 -11.93 29.19
N LEU A 62 -0.97 -10.60 29.37
CA LEU A 62 -1.40 -9.64 28.35
C LEU A 62 -0.50 -9.70 27.11
N HIS A 63 0.80 -9.91 27.30
CA HIS A 63 1.77 -10.08 26.21
C HIS A 63 1.51 -11.38 25.44
N ILE A 64 1.32 -12.50 26.15
CA ILE A 64 0.96 -13.80 25.54
C ILE A 64 -0.34 -13.69 24.74
N PHE A 65 -1.36 -13.03 25.31
CA PHE A 65 -2.61 -12.78 24.61
C PHE A 65 -2.39 -11.98 23.31
N THR A 66 -1.55 -10.93 23.36
CA THR A 66 -1.23 -10.12 22.18
C THR A 66 -0.50 -10.91 21.10
N ILE A 67 0.41 -11.83 21.48
CA ILE A 67 1.09 -12.72 20.54
C ILE A 67 0.07 -13.64 19.84
N LEU A 68 -0.86 -14.25 20.58
CA LEU A 68 -1.89 -15.09 20.00
C LEU A 68 -2.82 -14.29 19.07
N LEU A 69 -3.23 -13.09 19.49
CA LEU A 69 -4.02 -12.18 18.67
C LEU A 69 -3.29 -11.81 17.37
N GLN A 70 -1.98 -11.57 17.43
CA GLN A 70 -1.15 -11.30 16.25
C GLN A 70 -1.19 -12.45 15.25
N PHE A 71 -1.09 -13.71 15.70
CA PHE A 71 -1.19 -14.86 14.79
C PHE A 71 -2.56 -14.97 14.11
N VAL A 72 -3.63 -14.73 14.88
CA VAL A 72 -5.00 -14.73 14.35
C VAL A 72 -5.18 -13.62 13.30
N LEU A 73 -4.71 -12.40 13.60
CA LEU A 73 -4.75 -11.28 12.66
C LEU A 73 -3.90 -11.59 11.42
N MET A 74 -2.69 -12.11 11.59
CA MET A 74 -1.81 -12.48 10.47
C MET A 74 -2.50 -13.42 9.49
N ALA A 75 -3.08 -14.52 9.99
CA ALA A 75 -3.81 -15.47 9.17
C ALA A 75 -5.03 -14.81 8.48
N PHE A 76 -5.81 -14.03 9.22
CA PHE A 76 -6.96 -13.31 8.67
C PHE A 76 -6.57 -12.36 7.52
N TYR A 77 -5.54 -11.53 7.73
CA TYR A 77 -5.10 -10.56 6.73
C TYR A 77 -4.51 -11.25 5.50
N LEU A 78 -3.71 -12.31 5.65
CA LEU A 78 -3.20 -13.07 4.49
C LEU A 78 -4.34 -13.67 3.66
N ILE A 79 -5.30 -14.32 4.31
CA ILE A 79 -6.47 -14.90 3.63
C ILE A 79 -7.26 -13.80 2.91
N HIS A 80 -7.45 -12.64 3.56
CA HIS A 80 -8.17 -11.52 2.95
C HIS A 80 -7.42 -10.96 1.74
N VAL A 81 -6.09 -10.77 1.82
CA VAL A 81 -5.24 -10.33 0.70
C VAL A 81 -5.34 -11.28 -0.48
N ILE A 82 -5.27 -12.60 -0.23
CA ILE A 82 -5.35 -13.62 -1.27
C ILE A 82 -6.73 -13.62 -1.92
N LYS A 83 -7.81 -13.49 -1.15
CA LYS A 83 -9.19 -13.54 -1.66
C LYS A 83 -9.68 -12.20 -2.24
N ASN A 84 -8.96 -11.11 -2.04
CA ASN A 84 -9.38 -9.80 -2.51
C ASN A 84 -8.95 -9.55 -3.96
N THR A 85 -9.86 -9.83 -4.90
CA THR A 85 -9.63 -9.61 -6.34
C THR A 85 -9.75 -8.15 -6.79
N LYS A 86 -10.20 -7.23 -5.91
CA LYS A 86 -10.31 -5.80 -6.23
C LYS A 86 -8.95 -5.10 -6.28
N ALA A 87 -7.98 -5.61 -5.54
CA ALA A 87 -6.64 -5.07 -5.45
C ALA A 87 -5.77 -5.56 -6.62
N SER A 88 -4.93 -4.69 -7.18
CA SER A 88 -3.95 -5.11 -8.19
C SER A 88 -3.03 -6.19 -7.64
N GLU A 89 -2.58 -7.10 -8.52
CA GLU A 89 -1.70 -8.20 -8.13
C GLU A 89 -0.43 -7.71 -7.43
N THR A 90 0.21 -6.68 -8.00
CA THR A 90 1.38 -6.03 -7.40
C THR A 90 1.10 -5.51 -6.00
N VAL A 91 -0.01 -4.79 -5.79
CA VAL A 91 -0.34 -4.23 -4.47
C VAL A 91 -0.67 -5.34 -3.46
N ARG A 92 -1.33 -6.43 -3.90
CA ARG A 92 -1.59 -7.60 -3.04
C ARG A 92 -0.29 -8.25 -2.57
N ILE A 93 0.69 -8.42 -3.45
CA ILE A 93 1.98 -9.01 -3.09
C ILE A 93 2.72 -8.11 -2.10
N ILE A 94 2.80 -6.80 -2.39
CA ILE A 94 3.47 -5.83 -1.50
C ILE A 94 2.81 -5.81 -0.12
N LEU A 95 1.48 -5.82 -0.05
CA LEU A 95 0.78 -5.80 1.24
C LEU A 95 0.84 -7.14 1.97
N ALA A 96 0.85 -8.28 1.26
CA ALA A 96 1.08 -9.59 1.88
C ALA A 96 2.47 -9.65 2.54
N LEU A 97 3.51 -9.21 1.82
CA LEU A 97 4.87 -9.13 2.35
C LEU A 97 4.96 -8.10 3.48
N GLY A 98 4.32 -6.95 3.32
CA GLY A 98 4.24 -5.91 4.34
C GLY A 98 3.62 -6.43 5.64
N CYS A 99 2.51 -7.19 5.55
CA CYS A 99 1.89 -7.81 6.72
C CYS A 99 2.84 -8.78 7.41
N PHE A 100 3.72 -9.47 6.68
CA PHE A 100 4.68 -10.41 7.25
C PHE A 100 5.87 -9.71 7.93
N PHE A 101 6.52 -8.76 7.24
CA PHE A 101 7.75 -8.11 7.72
C PHE A 101 7.50 -6.90 8.64
N MET A 102 6.43 -6.15 8.39
CA MET A 102 6.09 -4.92 9.12
C MET A 102 4.60 -4.89 9.49
N PRO A 103 4.12 -5.88 10.27
CA PRO A 103 2.70 -6.03 10.58
C PRO A 103 2.09 -4.78 11.23
N PHE A 104 2.86 -4.08 12.06
CA PHE A 104 2.42 -2.89 12.80
C PHE A 104 2.03 -1.71 11.90
N ILE A 105 2.55 -1.66 10.69
CA ILE A 105 2.28 -0.59 9.71
C ILE A 105 1.38 -1.12 8.59
N ALA A 106 1.69 -2.29 8.05
CA ALA A 106 0.98 -2.84 6.92
C ALA A 106 -0.45 -3.27 7.26
N MET A 107 -0.71 -3.85 8.43
CA MET A 107 -2.07 -4.28 8.79
C MET A 107 -3.03 -3.08 8.97
N PRO A 108 -2.68 -1.99 9.68
CA PRO A 108 -3.54 -0.80 9.74
C PRO A 108 -3.77 -0.16 8.38
N ILE A 109 -2.74 -0.06 7.53
CA ILE A 109 -2.88 0.49 6.17
C ILE A 109 -3.82 -0.38 5.34
N TYR A 110 -3.62 -1.71 5.37
CA TYR A 110 -4.48 -2.66 4.66
C TYR A 110 -5.93 -2.57 5.14
N PHE A 111 -6.13 -2.50 6.47
CA PHE A 111 -7.45 -2.37 7.07
C PHE A 111 -8.16 -1.14 6.51
N TYR A 112 -7.49 0.01 6.56
CA TYR A 112 -8.05 1.27 6.12
C TYR A 112 -8.45 1.20 4.64
N ILE A 113 -7.53 0.76 3.77
CA ILE A 113 -7.72 0.79 2.32
C ILE A 113 -8.73 -0.25 1.80
N TYR A 114 -8.73 -1.47 2.35
CA TYR A 114 -9.46 -2.60 1.74
C TYR A 114 -10.59 -3.18 2.58
N ILE A 115 -10.67 -2.84 3.87
CA ILE A 115 -11.73 -3.31 4.75
C ILE A 115 -12.66 -2.15 5.14
N TRP A 116 -12.10 -0.99 5.47
CA TRP A 116 -12.86 0.17 5.89
C TRP A 116 -13.45 0.96 4.71
N LEU A 117 -12.65 1.21 3.67
CA LEU A 117 -13.09 1.88 2.44
C LEU A 117 -13.91 0.92 1.56
N GLU A 118 -15.15 1.29 1.25
CA GLU A 118 -16.01 0.50 0.35
C GLU A 118 -15.45 0.44 -1.08
N THR A 119 -14.88 1.56 -1.52
CA THR A 119 -14.18 1.76 -2.78
C THR A 119 -12.73 2.14 -2.50
N PRO A 120 -11.74 1.27 -2.81
CA PRO A 120 -10.34 1.61 -2.64
C PRO A 120 -9.96 2.78 -3.58
N PRO A 121 -8.83 3.48 -3.33
CA PRO A 121 -8.40 4.59 -4.17
C PRO A 121 -7.98 4.11 -5.58
N ALA A 122 -8.05 5.00 -6.57
CA ALA A 122 -7.81 4.71 -7.99
C ALA A 122 -6.51 3.93 -8.26
N TRP A 123 -5.42 4.29 -7.59
CA TRP A 123 -4.09 3.66 -7.74
C TRP A 123 -4.02 2.23 -7.19
N ALA A 124 -4.95 1.85 -6.32
CA ALA A 124 -4.97 0.57 -5.61
C ALA A 124 -5.83 -0.49 -6.32
N PHE A 125 -6.60 -0.09 -7.34
CA PHE A 125 -7.35 -1.02 -8.17
C PHE A 125 -6.44 -1.77 -9.12
N THR A 126 -6.85 -2.98 -9.47
CA THR A 126 -6.37 -3.60 -10.70
C THR A 126 -6.76 -2.68 -11.85
N THR A 127 -5.77 -1.96 -12.40
CA THR A 127 -5.85 -1.46 -13.76
C THR A 127 -5.92 -2.72 -14.63
N GLN A 128 -7.09 -3.33 -14.73
CA GLN A 128 -7.39 -4.24 -15.82
C GLN A 128 -7.14 -3.37 -17.02
N ASN A 129 -5.99 -3.59 -17.65
CA ASN A 129 -5.59 -2.88 -18.82
C ASN A 129 -6.68 -3.11 -19.87
N HIS A 130 -7.68 -2.24 -19.88
CA HIS A 130 -8.25 -1.73 -21.11
C HIS A 130 -7.10 -0.96 -21.76
N TYR A 131 -6.05 -1.67 -22.19
CA TYR A 131 -5.46 -1.30 -23.45
C TYR A 131 -6.68 -1.24 -24.35
N PRO A 132 -7.05 -0.07 -24.94
CA PRO A 132 -7.88 -0.15 -26.11
C PRO A 132 -7.17 -1.21 -26.94
N ILE A 133 -7.85 -2.33 -27.23
CA ILE A 133 -7.41 -3.21 -28.28
C ILE A 133 -7.35 -2.23 -29.43
N LEU A 134 -6.14 -1.74 -29.74
CA LEU A 134 -5.88 -1.14 -31.01
C LEU A 134 -6.16 -2.34 -31.90
N THR A 135 -7.41 -2.45 -32.35
CA THR A 135 -7.77 -3.16 -33.55
C THR A 135 -7.04 -2.41 -34.64
N SER A 136 -5.72 -2.53 -34.65
CA SER A 136 -4.86 -2.35 -35.79
C SER A 136 -5.15 -3.54 -36.69
N SER A 137 -6.41 -3.66 -37.10
CA SER A 137 -6.82 -4.36 -38.30
C SER A 137 -6.64 -3.42 -39.49
N LYS A 138 -5.54 -2.66 -39.52
CA LYS A 138 -5.02 -2.24 -40.80
C LYS A 138 -4.21 -3.43 -41.27
N SER A 139 -4.81 -4.23 -42.15
CA SER A 139 -4.17 -5.43 -42.67
C SER A 139 -2.85 -5.03 -43.35
N PRO A 140 -1.82 -5.89 -43.32
CA PRO A 140 -0.56 -5.66 -44.03
C PRO A 140 -0.72 -5.53 -45.56
N ASP A 141 -1.92 -5.76 -46.08
CA ASP A 141 -2.19 -5.90 -47.51
C ASP A 141 -2.42 -4.54 -48.19
N GLU A 142 -2.65 -3.46 -47.42
CA GLU A 142 -2.65 -2.07 -47.93
C GLU A 142 -1.24 -1.45 -48.02
N PHE A 143 -0.19 -2.26 -48.01
CA PHE A 143 1.13 -1.86 -48.50
C PHE A 143 1.34 -2.27 -49.97
N SER A 144 0.28 -2.22 -50.77
CA SER A 144 0.36 -2.37 -52.23
C SER A 144 0.21 -1.01 -52.93
N LEU A 145 1.35 -0.40 -53.25
CA LEU A 145 1.63 0.32 -54.51
C LEU A 145 0.47 1.16 -55.10
N GLY A 146 -0.05 2.11 -54.33
CA GLY A 146 -1.05 3.08 -54.78
C GLY A 146 -0.49 4.48 -55.04
N LEU A 147 0.72 4.61 -55.59
CA LEU A 147 1.21 5.87 -56.16
C LEU A 147 0.51 6.08 -57.52
N PHE A 148 -0.80 6.33 -57.51
CA PHE A 148 -1.50 6.84 -58.68
C PHE A 148 -1.82 8.31 -58.40
N ILE A 149 -0.83 9.16 -58.70
CA ILE A 149 -1.02 10.60 -58.80
C ILE A 149 -1.87 10.82 -60.05
N THR A 150 -3.19 10.94 -59.90
CA THR A 150 -4.04 11.48 -60.96
C THR A 150 -3.88 13.00 -60.94
N THR A 151 -2.77 13.51 -61.47
CA THR A 151 -2.69 14.93 -61.82
C THR A 151 -3.71 15.18 -62.91
N THR A 152 -4.72 15.99 -62.61
CA THR A 152 -5.60 16.50 -63.67
C THR A 152 -4.86 17.58 -64.45
N PRO A 153 -5.09 17.76 -65.76
CA PRO A 153 -4.35 18.72 -66.58
C PRO A 153 -4.51 20.20 -66.17
N ASN A 154 -5.43 20.53 -65.26
CA ASN A 154 -5.70 21.91 -64.85
C ASN A 154 -4.84 22.40 -63.67
N ASP A 155 -4.12 21.50 -62.97
CA ASP A 155 -3.35 21.88 -61.76
C ASP A 155 -1.94 22.41 -62.08
N LEU A 156 -1.53 22.43 -63.35
CA LEU A 156 -0.20 22.89 -63.79
C LEU A 156 -0.07 24.41 -64.00
N ALA A 157 -1.16 25.18 -63.95
CA ALA A 157 -1.12 26.63 -64.17
C ALA A 157 -0.92 27.47 -62.89
N ALA A 158 -0.97 26.87 -61.70
CA ALA A 158 -0.91 27.60 -60.43
C ALA A 158 0.48 27.56 -59.74
N LEU A 159 1.48 26.87 -60.32
CA LEU A 159 2.77 26.65 -59.68
C LEU A 159 3.92 27.51 -60.25
N THR A 160 3.61 28.72 -60.71
CA THR A 160 4.63 29.70 -61.10
C THR A 160 4.30 31.03 -60.45
N THR A 161 4.91 31.31 -59.28
CA THR A 161 5.41 32.62 -58.82
C THR A 161 5.43 32.69 -57.29
N GLU A 162 6.46 32.12 -56.65
CA GLU A 162 6.84 32.55 -55.30
C GLU A 162 8.35 32.88 -55.34
N PRO A 163 8.73 34.15 -55.22
CA PRO A 163 10.11 34.59 -55.28
C PRO A 163 10.88 34.21 -54.01
N ILE A 164 12.00 33.53 -54.20
CA ILE A 164 12.93 33.13 -53.14
C ILE A 164 13.56 34.39 -52.52
N ALA A 165 13.10 34.75 -51.31
CA ALA A 165 13.74 35.77 -50.48
C ALA A 165 14.99 35.17 -49.81
N LEU A 166 16.16 35.47 -50.40
CA LEU A 166 17.48 35.24 -49.83
C LEU A 166 17.68 36.10 -48.59
N HIS A 167 17.47 35.53 -47.40
CA HIS A 167 17.86 36.19 -46.16
C HIS A 167 19.33 35.87 -45.85
N HIS A 168 20.22 36.76 -46.30
CA HIS A 168 21.57 36.88 -45.78
C HIS A 168 21.50 37.24 -44.29
N HIS A 169 22.18 36.45 -43.45
CA HIS A 169 22.57 36.89 -42.12
C HIS A 169 24.08 36.74 -41.96
N HIS A 170 24.74 37.89 -41.94
CA HIS A 170 26.04 38.11 -41.36
C HIS A 170 26.03 37.69 -39.89
N LEU A 171 27.02 36.90 -39.46
CA LEU A 171 28.15 37.35 -38.61
C LEU A 171 29.10 36.17 -38.35
#